data_AF-A0A433RXN5-F1
#
_entry.id   AF-A0A433RXN5-F1
#
_cell.length_a   1.000
_cell.length_b   1.000
_cell.length_c   1.000
_cell.angle_alpha   90.00
_cell.angle_beta   90.00
_cell.angle_gamma   90.00
#
_symmetry.space_group_name_H-M   'P 1'
#
loop_
_entity.id
_entity.type
_entity.pdbx_description
1 polymer ?
#
loop_
_entity_poly.entity_id
_entity_poly.type
_entity_poly.pdbx_seq_one_letter_code
_entity_poly.pdbx_strand_id
1 'polypeptide(L)'
;MNTKTIADYANVHVNTVRLYEQWSYISPVPRAANGYRQYSAVHQQQMMIARLAFRQELIQNNLRKRATKIVQLSGREQFQEALNEATSYFNHLKAEHQFVLEAIHEVEQLLCETPSAPVPLQTHKQMAQRLQLTEETLRNWERNGLYKIERNRQNRRQYYERDYQKLLMIRTLRSAHFSIAAILHLFEQLDNFTPGVDIKNLLNKPKFTQYFLYVTDQLELNLRKAMTDVTEIKQRLSSLIASTHA
;
A
#
# COMPACT_ATOMS: atom_id res chain seq x y z
N MET A 1 -11.80 0.20 -33.66
CA MET A 1 -10.47 0.84 -33.51
C MET A 1 -9.37 -0.16 -33.86
N ASN A 2 -8.21 0.28 -34.34
CA ASN A 2 -7.05 -0.60 -34.58
C ASN A 2 -6.09 -0.58 -33.36
N THR A 3 -5.08 -1.46 -33.35
CA THR A 3 -4.14 -1.57 -32.20
C THR A 3 -3.37 -0.27 -31.95
N LYS A 4 -3.02 0.49 -33.02
CA LYS A 4 -2.28 1.75 -32.89
C LYS A 4 -3.13 2.81 -32.17
N THR A 5 -4.40 2.96 -32.55
CA THR A 5 -5.32 3.91 -31.89
C THR A 5 -5.46 3.65 -30.39
N ILE A 6 -5.51 2.38 -29.96
CA ILE A 6 -5.57 2.04 -28.53
C ILE A 6 -4.24 2.27 -27.83
N ALA A 7 -3.13 1.96 -28.49
CA ALA A 7 -1.80 2.21 -27.96
C ALA A 7 -1.59 3.72 -27.71
N ASP A 8 -1.97 4.55 -28.69
CA ASP A 8 -1.90 6.01 -28.59
C ASP A 8 -2.83 6.54 -27.49
N TYR A 9 -4.05 6.01 -27.39
CA TYR A 9 -5.00 6.42 -26.34
C TYR A 9 -4.51 6.13 -24.92
N ALA A 10 -3.89 4.96 -24.71
CA ALA A 10 -3.35 4.58 -23.40
C ALA A 10 -1.90 5.06 -23.16
N ASN A 11 -1.31 5.76 -24.14
CA ASN A 11 0.08 6.19 -24.14
C ASN A 11 1.04 5.02 -23.83
N VAL A 12 0.92 3.93 -24.59
CA VAL A 12 1.77 2.73 -24.48
C VAL A 12 2.27 2.27 -25.84
N HIS A 13 3.27 1.40 -25.86
CA HIS A 13 3.69 0.74 -27.07
C HIS A 13 2.65 -0.30 -27.55
N VAL A 14 2.53 -0.51 -28.85
CA VAL A 14 1.61 -1.48 -29.49
C VAL A 14 1.80 -2.90 -28.94
N ASN A 15 3.03 -3.28 -28.60
CA ASN A 15 3.32 -4.59 -28.00
C ASN A 15 2.70 -4.74 -26.60
N THR A 16 2.58 -3.67 -25.82
CA THR A 16 1.93 -3.70 -24.51
C THR A 16 0.45 -4.04 -24.65
N VAL A 17 -0.22 -3.49 -25.67
CA VAL A 17 -1.63 -3.83 -25.96
C VAL A 17 -1.77 -5.32 -26.28
N ARG A 18 -0.86 -5.88 -27.07
CA ARG A 18 -0.83 -7.31 -27.41
C ARG A 18 -0.55 -8.19 -26.19
N LEU A 19 0.33 -7.74 -25.30
CA LEU A 19 0.68 -8.45 -24.07
C LEU A 19 -0.51 -8.49 -23.10
N TYR A 20 -1.23 -7.37 -22.98
CA TYR A 20 -2.41 -7.29 -22.12
C TYR A 20 -3.56 -8.17 -22.65
N GLU A 21 -3.72 -8.27 -23.97
CA GLU A 21 -4.61 -9.25 -24.60
C GLU A 21 -4.19 -10.69 -24.24
N GLN A 22 -2.91 -11.04 -24.38
CA GLN A 22 -2.38 -12.37 -24.03
C GLN A 22 -2.58 -12.72 -22.55
N TRP A 23 -2.47 -11.76 -21.65
CA TRP A 23 -2.66 -11.93 -20.21
C TRP A 23 -4.13 -11.85 -19.77
N SER A 24 -5.07 -11.73 -20.71
CA SER A 24 -6.51 -11.59 -20.43
C SER A 24 -6.84 -10.38 -19.55
N TYR A 25 -6.07 -9.29 -19.70
CA TYR A 25 -6.34 -7.99 -19.08
C TYR A 25 -7.34 -7.15 -19.88
N ILE A 26 -7.52 -7.53 -21.14
CA ILE A 26 -8.51 -7.01 -22.08
C ILE A 26 -9.31 -8.23 -22.55
N SER A 27 -10.60 -8.05 -22.80
CA SER A 27 -11.43 -9.15 -23.31
C SER A 27 -11.01 -9.57 -24.73
N PRO A 28 -11.39 -10.79 -25.18
CA PRO A 28 -10.99 -11.31 -26.48
C PRO A 28 -11.37 -10.37 -27.63
N VAL A 29 -10.38 -9.95 -28.41
CA VAL A 29 -10.57 -8.95 -29.47
C VAL A 29 -10.98 -9.64 -30.77
N PRO A 30 -12.16 -9.32 -31.34
CA PRO A 30 -12.59 -9.89 -32.61
C PRO A 30 -11.69 -9.41 -33.75
N ARG A 31 -11.62 -10.21 -34.82
CA ARG A 31 -10.90 -9.86 -36.04
C ARG A 31 -11.88 -9.48 -37.14
N ALA A 32 -11.58 -8.41 -37.86
CA ALA A 32 -12.32 -8.01 -39.05
C ALA A 32 -12.03 -8.96 -40.22
N ALA A 33 -12.84 -8.87 -41.29
CA ALA A 33 -12.71 -9.71 -42.50
C ALA A 33 -11.31 -9.63 -43.16
N ASN A 34 -10.58 -8.53 -42.95
CA ASN A 34 -9.22 -8.33 -43.42
C ASN A 34 -8.13 -8.92 -42.49
N GLY A 35 -8.51 -9.65 -41.43
CA GLY A 35 -7.61 -10.29 -40.49
C GLY A 35 -7.07 -9.38 -39.36
N TYR A 36 -7.39 -8.08 -39.38
CA TYR A 36 -6.94 -7.12 -38.38
C TYR A 36 -7.80 -7.14 -37.11
N ARG A 37 -7.19 -6.83 -35.96
CA ARG A 37 -7.88 -6.70 -34.67
C ARG A 37 -8.81 -5.50 -34.66
N GLN A 38 -10.05 -5.74 -34.25
CA GLN A 38 -11.08 -4.71 -34.14
C GLN A 38 -11.43 -4.48 -32.67
N TYR A 39 -10.92 -3.38 -32.13
CA TYR A 39 -11.21 -3.02 -30.75
C TYR A 39 -12.46 -2.15 -30.60
N SER A 40 -13.23 -2.42 -29.54
CA SER A 40 -14.45 -1.72 -29.13
C SER A 40 -14.15 -0.65 -28.06
N ALA A 41 -15.17 0.13 -27.70
CA ALA A 41 -15.11 1.05 -26.57
C ALA A 41 -14.84 0.33 -25.23
N VAL A 42 -15.30 -0.91 -25.07
CA VAL A 42 -15.02 -1.74 -23.89
C VAL A 42 -13.52 -2.01 -23.77
N HIS A 43 -12.87 -2.43 -24.85
CA HIS A 43 -11.42 -2.68 -24.84
C HIS A 43 -10.61 -1.42 -24.54
N GLN A 44 -11.08 -0.26 -24.99
CA GLN A 44 -10.46 1.03 -24.69
C GLN A 44 -10.50 1.33 -23.18
N GLN A 45 -11.63 1.05 -22.51
CA GLN A 45 -11.75 1.22 -21.07
C GLN A 45 -10.90 0.20 -20.30
N GLN A 46 -10.93 -1.07 -20.69
CA GLN A 46 -10.09 -2.12 -20.08
C GLN A 46 -8.59 -1.79 -20.19
N MET A 47 -8.16 -1.27 -21.35
CA MET A 47 -6.78 -0.83 -21.54
C MET A 47 -6.40 0.30 -20.57
N MET A 48 -7.28 1.28 -20.35
CA MET A 48 -7.02 2.35 -19.38
C MET A 48 -7.05 1.84 -17.94
N ILE A 49 -7.95 0.94 -17.60
CA ILE A 49 -7.97 0.30 -16.28
C ILE A 49 -6.63 -0.40 -16.01
N ALA A 50 -6.13 -1.17 -16.99
CA ALA A 50 -4.80 -1.79 -16.90
C ALA A 50 -3.67 -0.76 -16.79
N ARG A 51 -3.73 0.34 -17.57
CA ARG A 51 -2.73 1.39 -17.53
C ARG A 51 -2.65 2.07 -16.17
N LEU A 52 -3.79 2.42 -15.60
CA LEU A 52 -3.91 3.07 -14.28
C LEU A 52 -3.48 2.11 -13.17
N ALA A 53 -3.91 0.86 -13.22
CA ALA A 53 -3.59 -0.16 -12.20
C ALA A 53 -2.08 -0.42 -12.06
N PHE A 54 -1.32 -0.25 -13.15
CA PHE A 54 0.13 -0.46 -13.18
C PHE A 54 0.93 0.83 -13.38
N ARG A 55 0.31 2.01 -13.20
CA ARG A 55 0.99 3.30 -13.39
C ARG A 55 2.00 3.60 -12.29
N GLN A 56 1.63 3.30 -11.05
CA GLN A 56 2.52 3.44 -9.90
C GLN A 56 3.29 2.14 -9.70
N GLU A 57 4.59 2.25 -9.38
CA GLU A 57 5.37 1.13 -8.86
C GLU A 57 4.89 0.80 -7.43
N LEU A 58 3.77 0.10 -7.33
CA LEU A 58 3.24 -0.36 -6.06
C LEU A 58 4.02 -1.62 -5.67
N ILE A 59 5.16 -1.42 -5.01
CA ILE A 59 6.14 -2.47 -4.70
C ILE A 59 5.70 -3.34 -3.50
N GLN A 60 4.60 -3.00 -2.82
CA GLN A 60 4.04 -3.91 -1.83
C GLN A 60 3.45 -5.11 -2.56
N ASN A 61 4.06 -6.29 -2.38
CA ASN A 61 3.69 -7.54 -3.05
C ASN A 61 2.18 -7.86 -2.98
N ASN A 62 1.49 -7.40 -1.95
CA ASN A 62 0.04 -7.58 -1.82
C ASN A 62 -0.76 -6.59 -2.69
N LEU A 63 -0.32 -5.33 -2.84
CA LEU A 63 -1.03 -4.33 -3.64
C LEU A 63 -1.00 -4.66 -5.13
N ARG A 64 0.16 -5.12 -5.64
CA ARG A 64 0.29 -5.53 -7.04
C ARG A 64 -0.63 -6.70 -7.40
N LYS A 65 -0.83 -7.64 -6.47
CA LYS A 65 -1.79 -8.75 -6.65
C LYS A 65 -3.23 -8.25 -6.78
N ARG A 66 -3.62 -7.25 -5.98
CA ARG A 66 -4.95 -6.64 -6.04
C ARG A 66 -5.18 -5.87 -7.33
N ALA A 67 -4.22 -5.04 -7.74
CA ALA A 67 -4.25 -4.35 -9.02
C ALA A 67 -4.39 -5.35 -10.19
N THR A 68 -3.61 -6.42 -10.18
CA THR A 68 -3.70 -7.50 -11.18
C THR A 68 -5.07 -8.16 -11.18
N LYS A 69 -5.64 -8.43 -10.00
CA LYS A 69 -6.97 -9.04 -9.87
C LYS A 69 -8.07 -8.16 -10.46
N ILE A 70 -8.04 -6.84 -10.21
CA ILE A 70 -8.99 -5.87 -10.78
C ILE A 70 -8.95 -5.93 -12.31
N VAL A 71 -7.74 -5.89 -12.88
CA VAL A 71 -7.54 -5.90 -14.33
C VAL A 71 -7.98 -7.22 -14.95
N GLN A 72 -7.70 -8.36 -14.32
CA GLN A 72 -8.15 -9.68 -14.78
C GLN A 72 -9.68 -9.81 -14.74
N LEU A 73 -10.34 -9.32 -13.68
CA LEU A 73 -11.81 -9.30 -13.60
C LEU A 73 -12.40 -8.41 -14.69
N SER A 74 -11.78 -7.26 -14.95
CA SER A 74 -12.19 -6.36 -16.04
C SER A 74 -12.03 -7.00 -17.42
N GLY A 75 -10.92 -7.70 -17.69
CA GLY A 75 -10.68 -8.43 -18.94
C GLY A 75 -11.61 -9.63 -19.15
N ARG A 76 -12.21 -10.17 -18.08
CA ARG A 76 -13.27 -11.19 -18.14
C ARG A 76 -14.68 -10.60 -18.18
N GLU A 77 -14.78 -9.28 -18.28
CA GLU A 77 -16.06 -8.54 -18.29
C GLU A 77 -16.89 -8.72 -17.00
N GLN A 78 -16.25 -9.17 -15.91
CA GLN A 78 -16.84 -9.25 -14.57
C GLN A 78 -16.76 -7.88 -13.88
N PHE A 79 -17.37 -6.86 -14.49
CA PHE A 79 -17.18 -5.46 -14.09
C PHE A 79 -17.64 -5.16 -12.66
N GLN A 80 -18.73 -5.79 -12.20
CA GLN A 80 -19.22 -5.62 -10.84
C GLN A 80 -18.24 -6.18 -9.80
N GLU A 81 -17.66 -7.36 -10.05
CA GLU A 81 -16.64 -7.95 -9.19
C GLU A 81 -15.36 -7.10 -9.20
N ALA A 82 -14.95 -6.60 -10.38
CA ALA A 82 -13.82 -5.70 -10.51
C ALA A 82 -14.03 -4.41 -9.69
N LEU A 83 -15.24 -3.85 -9.69
CA LEU A 83 -15.59 -2.64 -8.92
C LEU A 83 -15.54 -2.90 -7.42
N ASN A 84 -16.02 -4.06 -6.96
CA ASN A 84 -15.94 -4.47 -5.57
C ASN A 84 -14.48 -4.60 -5.10
N GLU A 85 -13.63 -5.26 -5.91
CA GLU A 85 -12.20 -5.37 -5.61
C GLU A 85 -11.51 -4.00 -5.62
N ALA A 86 -11.81 -3.13 -6.60
CA ALA A 86 -11.28 -1.77 -6.67
C ALA A 86 -11.69 -0.92 -5.46
N THR A 87 -12.92 -1.09 -4.97
CA THR A 87 -13.40 -0.40 -3.77
C THR A 87 -12.69 -0.88 -2.51
N SER A 88 -12.55 -2.19 -2.35
CA SER A 88 -11.77 -2.77 -1.25
C SER A 88 -10.30 -2.34 -1.33
N TYR A 89 -9.76 -2.16 -2.54
CA TYR A 89 -8.39 -1.71 -2.76
C TYR A 89 -8.21 -0.25 -2.36
N PHE A 90 -9.13 0.62 -2.76
CA PHE A 90 -9.17 2.02 -2.34
C PHE A 90 -9.24 2.17 -0.81
N ASN A 91 -10.10 1.39 -0.14
CA ASN A 91 -10.23 1.44 1.32
C ASN A 91 -8.95 1.05 2.03
N HIS A 92 -8.21 0.08 1.49
CA HIS A 92 -6.92 -0.30 2.03
C HIS A 92 -5.87 0.80 1.85
N LEU A 93 -5.79 1.43 0.67
CA LEU A 93 -4.90 2.59 0.45
C LEU A 93 -5.24 3.75 1.40
N LYS A 94 -6.53 4.01 1.64
CA LYS A 94 -6.98 5.04 2.59
C LYS A 94 -6.54 4.72 4.02
N ALA A 95 -6.62 3.45 4.44
CA ALA A 95 -6.13 3.03 5.75
C ALA A 95 -4.61 3.21 5.87
N GLU A 96 -3.83 2.81 4.87
CA GLU A 96 -2.39 3.04 4.84
C GLU A 96 -2.05 4.54 4.92
N HIS A 97 -2.77 5.39 4.18
CA HIS A 97 -2.60 6.85 4.24
C HIS A 97 -2.87 7.40 5.64
N GLN A 98 -3.92 6.91 6.32
CA GLN A 98 -4.22 7.33 7.69
C GLN A 98 -3.09 6.96 8.66
N PHE A 99 -2.48 5.78 8.53
CA PHE A 99 -1.35 5.39 9.37
C PHE A 99 -0.11 6.23 9.13
N VAL A 100 0.13 6.70 7.89
CA VAL A 100 1.22 7.62 7.60
C VAL A 100 1.01 8.95 8.31
N LEU A 101 -0.20 9.52 8.22
CA LEU A 101 -0.54 10.77 8.91
C LEU A 101 -0.44 10.63 10.43
N GLU A 102 -0.91 9.51 10.98
CA GLU A 102 -0.78 9.22 12.40
C GLU A 102 0.69 9.11 12.82
N ALA A 103 1.54 8.47 12.00
CA ALA A 103 2.97 8.37 12.28
C ALA A 103 3.66 9.74 12.27
N ILE A 104 3.31 10.63 11.35
CA ILE A 104 3.82 12.01 11.32
C ILE A 104 3.38 12.75 12.58
N HIS A 105 2.10 12.66 12.94
CA HIS A 105 1.56 13.30 14.13
C HIS A 105 2.24 12.82 15.42
N GLU A 106 2.42 11.51 15.58
CA GLU A 106 3.11 10.94 16.75
C GLU A 106 4.56 11.41 16.84
N VAL A 107 5.26 11.54 15.70
CA VAL A 107 6.61 12.09 15.67
C VAL A 107 6.64 13.56 16.11
N GLU A 108 5.71 14.38 15.62
CA GLU A 108 5.60 15.79 16.01
C GLU A 108 5.29 15.95 17.51
N GLN A 109 4.37 15.13 18.04
CA GLN A 109 4.03 15.15 19.47
C GLN A 109 5.21 14.74 20.34
N LEU A 110 5.95 13.69 19.96
CA LEU A 110 7.12 13.24 20.70
C LEU A 110 8.25 14.28 20.74
N LEU A 111 8.35 15.14 19.72
CA LEU A 111 9.29 16.27 19.69
C LEU A 111 8.84 17.42 20.60
N CYS A 112 7.53 17.56 20.86
CA CYS A 112 6.94 18.68 21.61
C CYS A 112 6.65 18.38 23.09
N GLU A 113 6.26 17.15 23.45
CA GLU A 113 5.72 16.82 24.79
C GLU A 113 6.74 16.26 25.81
N THR A 114 6.51 16.54 27.10
CA THR A 114 7.07 15.82 28.26
C THR A 114 6.26 14.54 28.56
N PRO A 115 6.82 13.54 29.27
CA PRO A 115 6.26 12.17 29.29
C PRO A 115 4.83 12.14 29.85
N SER A 116 3.86 11.73 29.03
CA SER A 116 2.50 11.45 29.48
C SER A 116 2.42 10.08 30.17
N ALA A 117 1.55 9.97 31.17
CA ALA A 117 1.47 8.83 32.08
C ALA A 117 1.14 7.49 31.36
N PRO A 118 1.70 6.36 31.81
CA PRO A 118 1.53 5.07 31.13
C PRO A 118 0.15 4.47 31.43
N VAL A 119 -0.76 4.50 30.47
CA VAL A 119 -2.10 3.88 30.57
C VAL A 119 -2.54 3.38 29.18
N PRO A 120 -3.20 2.22 28.99
CA PRO A 120 -3.13 0.93 29.69
C PRO A 120 -2.50 -0.19 28.82
N LEU A 121 -2.33 -1.36 29.46
CA LEU A 121 -1.78 -2.60 28.91
C LEU A 121 -2.58 -3.15 27.72
N GLN A 122 -2.11 -2.93 26.49
CA GLN A 122 -2.66 -3.63 25.33
C GLN A 122 -2.11 -5.06 25.27
N THR A 123 -3.01 -6.02 25.03
CA THR A 123 -2.61 -7.38 24.68
C THR A 123 -1.98 -7.40 23.29
N HIS A 124 -1.14 -8.40 23.02
CA HIS A 124 -0.54 -8.61 21.71
C HIS A 124 -1.55 -8.60 20.55
N LYS A 125 -2.75 -9.14 20.78
CA LYS A 125 -3.86 -9.15 19.83
C LYS A 125 -4.43 -7.75 19.61
N GLN A 126 -4.67 -6.99 20.67
CA GLN A 126 -5.16 -5.60 20.58
C GLN A 126 -4.17 -4.71 19.83
N MET A 127 -2.86 -4.85 20.11
CA MET A 127 -1.82 -4.11 19.39
C MET A 127 -1.80 -4.45 17.90
N ALA A 128 -1.88 -5.74 17.56
CA ALA A 128 -1.98 -6.19 16.17
C ALA A 128 -3.21 -5.61 15.47
N GLN A 129 -4.37 -5.63 16.14
CA GLN A 129 -5.62 -5.08 15.62
C GLN A 129 -5.55 -3.57 15.40
N ARG A 130 -5.01 -2.81 16.36
CA ARG A 130 -4.85 -1.35 16.26
C ARG A 130 -3.97 -0.97 15.08
N LEU A 131 -2.86 -1.67 14.89
CA LEU A 131 -1.94 -1.46 13.77
C LEU A 131 -2.39 -2.11 12.46
N GLN A 132 -3.56 -2.78 12.41
CA GLN A 132 -4.00 -3.58 11.26
C GLN A 132 -2.92 -4.56 10.75
N LEU A 133 -2.23 -5.22 11.67
CA LEU A 133 -1.22 -6.25 11.43
C LEU A 133 -1.74 -7.61 11.88
N THR A 134 -1.16 -8.67 11.33
CA THR A 134 -1.34 -10.00 11.92
C THR A 134 -0.48 -10.13 13.18
N GLU A 135 -0.92 -10.91 14.15
CA GLU A 135 -0.08 -11.21 15.32
C GLU A 135 1.26 -11.84 14.91
N GLU A 136 1.28 -12.63 13.82
CA GLU A 136 2.52 -13.21 13.31
C GLU A 136 3.49 -12.15 12.76
N THR A 137 2.99 -11.06 12.17
CA THR A 137 3.84 -9.94 11.75
C THR A 137 4.59 -9.34 12.94
N LEU A 138 3.88 -9.11 14.04
CA LEU A 138 4.47 -8.60 15.28
C LEU A 138 5.44 -9.62 15.91
N ARG A 139 5.11 -10.93 15.89
CA ARG A 139 6.04 -11.99 16.31
C ARG A 139 7.29 -12.05 15.45
N ASN A 140 7.14 -11.84 14.14
CA ASN A 140 8.26 -11.79 13.20
C ASN A 140 9.16 -10.60 13.51
N TRP A 141 8.60 -9.44 13.84
CA TRP A 141 9.40 -8.27 14.26
C TRP A 141 10.12 -8.49 15.59
N GLU A 142 9.47 -9.15 16.57
CA GLU A 142 10.10 -9.54 17.83
C GLU A 142 11.28 -10.50 17.60
N ARG A 143 11.07 -11.55 16.78
CA ARG A 143 12.10 -12.56 16.45
C ARG A 143 13.31 -11.97 15.73
N ASN A 144 13.09 -11.00 14.84
CA ASN A 144 14.18 -10.32 14.13
C ASN A 144 14.77 -9.13 14.91
N GLY A 145 14.37 -8.91 16.17
CA GLY A 145 14.96 -7.88 17.01
C GLY A 145 14.56 -6.44 16.70
N LEU A 146 13.59 -6.20 15.81
CA LEU A 146 13.07 -4.84 15.53
C LEU A 146 12.46 -4.19 16.77
N TYR A 147 11.88 -5.02 17.63
CA TYR A 147 11.20 -4.58 18.83
C TYR A 147 11.31 -5.66 19.92
N LYS A 148 11.56 -5.27 21.17
CA LYS A 148 11.63 -6.18 22.31
C LYS A 148 10.49 -5.88 23.27
N ILE A 149 9.59 -6.84 23.44
CA ILE A 149 8.40 -6.69 24.27
C ILE A 149 8.75 -6.97 25.73
N GLU A 150 8.29 -6.10 26.62
CA GLU A 150 8.37 -6.33 28.06
C GLU A 150 7.39 -7.43 28.48
N ARG A 151 7.83 -8.27 29.44
CA ARG A 151 7.01 -9.35 29.97
C ARG A 151 6.62 -9.04 31.40
N ASN A 152 5.35 -9.29 31.72
CA ASN A 152 4.84 -9.10 33.06
C ASN A 152 5.32 -10.23 34.00
N ARG A 153 4.99 -10.12 35.30
CA ARG A 153 5.33 -11.14 36.32
C ARG A 153 4.77 -12.54 36.01
N GLN A 154 3.75 -12.64 35.15
CA GLN A 154 3.15 -13.90 34.69
C GLN A 154 3.73 -14.38 33.34
N ASN A 155 4.86 -13.81 32.90
CA ASN A 155 5.52 -14.11 31.62
C ASN A 155 4.65 -13.85 30.37
N ARG A 156 3.64 -12.98 30.48
CA ARG A 156 2.80 -12.53 29.36
C ARG A 156 3.37 -11.25 28.76
N ARG A 157 3.31 -11.13 27.43
CA ARG A 157 3.70 -9.93 26.66
C ARG A 157 2.81 -8.75 27.05
N GLN A 158 3.41 -7.62 27.37
CA GLN A 158 2.73 -6.41 27.79
C GLN A 158 3.19 -5.23 26.92
N TYR A 159 2.23 -4.48 26.38
CA TYR A 159 2.49 -3.32 25.55
C TYR A 159 2.00 -2.04 26.22
N TYR A 160 2.76 -0.97 26.02
CA TYR A 160 2.54 0.40 26.48
C TYR A 160 2.38 1.34 25.28
N GLU A 161 1.97 2.58 25.51
CA GLU A 161 1.75 3.55 24.42
C GLU A 161 3.06 3.89 23.66
N ARG A 162 4.20 3.94 24.37
CA ARG A 162 5.52 4.04 23.72
C ARG A 162 5.78 2.91 22.73
N ASP A 163 5.19 1.73 22.95
CA ASP A 163 5.38 0.58 22.06
C ASP A 163 4.53 0.74 20.81
N TYR A 164 3.34 1.31 20.95
CA TYR A 164 2.49 1.68 19.82
C TYR A 164 3.23 2.62 18.87
N GLN A 165 3.79 3.71 19.40
CA GLN A 165 4.55 4.70 18.63
C GLN A 165 5.72 4.05 17.87
N LYS A 166 6.47 3.15 18.52
CA LYS A 166 7.61 2.47 17.89
C LYS A 166 7.14 1.56 16.76
N LEU A 167 6.11 0.78 17.04
CA LEU A 167 5.55 -0.16 16.08
C LEU A 167 4.88 0.56 14.91
N LEU A 168 4.30 1.74 15.14
CA LEU A 168 3.75 2.60 14.10
C LEU A 168 4.86 3.12 13.17
N MET A 169 5.99 3.61 13.70
CA MET A 169 7.14 3.99 12.86
C MET A 169 7.68 2.80 12.05
N ILE A 170 7.86 1.63 12.69
CA ILE A 170 8.32 0.42 12.00
C ILE A 170 7.33 0.05 10.89
N ARG A 171 6.02 0.10 11.18
CA ARG A 171 4.96 -0.14 10.18
C ARG A 171 5.08 0.82 9.00
N THR A 172 5.25 2.11 9.25
CA THR A 172 5.38 3.13 8.20
C THR A 172 6.63 2.92 7.35
N LEU A 173 7.78 2.63 7.96
CA LEU A 173 9.01 2.29 7.23
C LEU A 173 8.86 1.01 6.40
N ARG A 174 8.19 -0.01 6.97
CA ARG A 174 7.86 -1.25 6.24
C ARG A 174 6.93 -0.98 5.05
N SER A 175 5.96 -0.07 5.22
CA SER A 175 5.08 0.37 4.12
C SER A 175 5.83 1.14 3.04
N ALA A 176 6.92 1.83 3.40
CA ALA A 176 7.87 2.48 2.49
C ALA A 176 8.98 1.56 1.94
N HIS A 177 8.79 0.23 1.99
CA HIS A 177 9.69 -0.79 1.43
C HIS A 177 11.03 -1.00 2.12
N PHE A 178 11.23 -0.48 3.33
CA PHE A 178 12.45 -0.76 4.07
C PHE A 178 12.48 -2.22 4.50
N SER A 179 13.58 -2.92 4.22
CA SER A 179 13.80 -4.27 4.73
C SER A 179 13.93 -4.26 6.26
N ILE A 180 13.66 -5.39 6.90
CA ILE A 180 13.86 -5.53 8.35
C ILE A 180 15.31 -5.17 8.73
N ALA A 181 16.29 -5.63 7.94
CA ALA A 181 17.70 -5.30 8.13
C ALA A 181 18.00 -3.80 7.96
N ALA A 182 17.39 -3.12 6.99
CA ALA A 182 17.57 -1.69 6.79
C ALA A 182 17.02 -0.87 7.96
N ILE A 183 15.86 -1.27 8.52
CA ILE A 183 15.28 -0.61 9.70
C ILE A 183 16.18 -0.83 10.93
N LEU A 184 16.68 -2.05 11.12
CA LEU A 184 17.64 -2.35 12.21
C LEU A 184 18.91 -1.51 12.07
N HIS A 185 19.55 -1.52 10.89
CA HIS A 185 20.74 -0.71 10.66
C HIS A 185 20.50 0.77 10.86
N LEU A 186 19.33 1.27 10.46
CA LEU A 186 18.97 2.66 10.69
C LEU A 186 18.85 2.93 12.21
N PHE A 187 18.27 2.03 13.00
CA PHE A 187 18.23 2.18 14.46
C PHE A 187 19.60 2.03 15.14
N GLU A 188 20.47 1.14 14.64
CA GLU A 188 21.83 0.89 15.15
C GLU A 188 22.83 2.00 14.79
N GLN A 189 22.73 2.60 13.60
CA GLN A 189 23.59 3.72 13.21
C GLN A 189 23.32 4.98 14.03
N LEU A 190 22.16 5.05 14.67
CA LEU A 190 21.74 6.17 15.47
C LEU A 190 22.14 6.00 16.93
N ASP A 191 22.32 4.79 17.48
CA ASP A 191 22.87 4.54 18.82
C ASP A 191 23.48 3.14 18.95
N ASN A 192 24.40 2.95 19.92
CA ASN A 192 24.73 1.65 20.51
C ASN A 192 23.42 0.96 20.97
N PHE A 193 22.79 0.22 20.06
CA PHE A 193 21.42 -0.27 20.18
C PHE A 193 21.25 -1.12 21.44
N THR A 194 20.61 -0.56 22.46
CA THR A 194 20.13 -1.33 23.60
C THR A 194 18.65 -1.64 23.35
N PRO A 195 18.23 -2.92 23.37
CA PRO A 195 16.82 -3.26 23.23
C PRO A 195 16.00 -2.61 24.36
N GLY A 196 15.36 -1.48 24.05
CA GLY A 196 14.74 -0.59 25.05
C GLY A 196 14.98 0.90 24.81
N VAL A 197 15.76 1.32 23.80
CA VAL A 197 15.96 2.74 23.46
C VAL A 197 14.63 3.46 23.26
N ASP A 198 14.49 4.57 23.98
CA ASP A 198 13.39 5.54 23.90
C ASP A 198 13.35 6.16 22.49
N ILE A 199 12.18 6.07 21.82
CA ILE A 199 11.94 6.67 20.49
C ILE A 199 12.30 8.15 20.50
N LYS A 200 12.05 8.83 21.62
CA LYS A 200 12.33 10.25 21.77
C LYS A 200 13.82 10.57 21.54
N ASN A 201 14.73 9.70 21.98
CA ASN A 201 16.16 9.87 21.72
C ASN A 201 16.54 9.67 20.25
N LEU A 202 15.84 8.79 19.53
CA LEU A 202 16.02 8.63 18.09
C LEU A 202 15.53 9.87 17.34
N LEU A 203 14.35 10.38 17.68
CA LEU A 203 13.76 11.58 17.07
C LEU A 203 14.51 12.88 17.42
N ASN A 204 15.20 12.92 18.56
CA ASN A 204 16.09 14.05 18.87
C ASN A 204 17.32 14.12 17.95
N LYS A 205 17.60 13.08 17.14
CA LYS A 205 18.69 13.12 16.15
C LYS A 205 18.20 13.70 14.83
N PRO A 206 18.68 14.89 14.41
CA PRO A 206 18.16 15.57 13.22
C PRO A 206 18.22 14.72 11.94
N LYS A 207 19.29 13.93 11.77
CA LYS A 207 19.45 13.04 10.62
C LYS A 207 18.34 12.00 10.51
N PHE A 208 17.93 11.40 11.64
CA PHE A 208 16.87 10.40 11.64
C PHE A 208 15.53 11.03 11.32
N THR A 209 15.20 12.12 12.02
CA THR A 209 13.91 12.79 11.88
C THR A 209 13.71 13.34 10.47
N GLN A 210 14.72 13.99 9.91
CA GLN A 210 14.67 14.46 8.52
C GLN A 210 14.50 13.30 7.54
N TYR A 211 15.20 12.19 7.76
CA TYR A 211 15.08 11.01 6.90
C TYR A 211 13.71 10.35 7.01
N PHE A 212 13.19 10.18 8.22
CA PHE A 212 11.86 9.61 8.47
C PHE A 212 10.78 10.48 7.81
N LEU A 213 10.83 11.80 8.03
CA LEU A 213 9.89 12.76 7.42
C LEU A 213 9.96 12.71 5.88
N TYR A 214 11.16 12.69 5.31
CA TYR A 214 11.32 12.55 3.86
C TYR A 214 10.68 11.26 3.32
N VAL A 215 10.88 10.13 4.01
CA VAL A 215 10.29 8.85 3.64
C VAL A 215 8.77 8.88 3.75
N THR A 216 8.22 9.49 4.80
CA THR A 216 6.76 9.62 4.97
C THR A 216 6.14 10.51 3.91
N ASP A 217 6.79 11.62 3.53
CA ASP A 217 6.30 12.52 2.48
C ASP A 217 6.23 11.82 1.12
N GLN A 218 7.28 11.06 0.76
CA GLN A 218 7.29 10.28 -0.47
C GLN A 218 6.21 9.19 -0.46
N LEU A 219 6.04 8.51 0.68
CA LEU A 219 5.01 7.49 0.84
C LEU A 219 3.60 8.08 0.73
N GLU A 220 3.34 9.21 1.39
CA GLU A 220 2.06 9.92 1.31
C GLU A 220 1.74 10.32 -0.14
N LEU A 221 2.70 10.93 -0.84
CA LEU A 221 2.54 11.35 -2.23
C LEU A 221 2.18 10.16 -3.13
N ASN A 222 2.87 9.02 -2.95
CA ASN A 222 2.63 7.82 -3.74
C ASN A 222 1.27 7.19 -3.43
N LEU A 223 0.86 7.15 -2.16
CA LEU A 223 -0.47 6.67 -1.75
C LEU A 223 -1.58 7.55 -2.34
N ARG A 224 -1.42 8.87 -2.30
CA ARG A 224 -2.39 9.81 -2.88
C ARG A 224 -2.55 9.62 -4.40
N LYS A 225 -1.43 9.50 -5.12
CA LYS A 225 -1.44 9.18 -6.56
C LYS A 225 -2.17 7.85 -6.81
N ALA A 226 -1.86 6.80 -6.06
CA ALA A 226 -2.52 5.50 -6.21
C ALA A 226 -4.03 5.58 -5.91
N MET A 227 -4.45 6.36 -4.92
CA MET A 227 -5.86 6.60 -4.62
C MET A 227 -6.60 7.31 -5.77
N THR A 228 -5.95 8.29 -6.41
CA THR A 228 -6.49 8.94 -7.61
C THR A 228 -6.67 7.94 -8.75
N ASP A 229 -5.66 7.10 -9.01
CA ASP A 229 -5.69 6.08 -10.08
C ASP A 229 -6.84 5.09 -9.86
N VAL A 230 -7.00 4.60 -8.62
CA VAL A 230 -8.09 3.67 -8.27
C VAL A 230 -9.46 4.35 -8.36
N THR A 231 -9.56 5.63 -8.04
CA THR A 231 -10.82 6.39 -8.19
C THR A 231 -11.23 6.46 -9.66
N GLU A 232 -10.28 6.74 -10.56
CA GLU A 232 -10.55 6.74 -11.99
C GLU A 232 -10.92 5.34 -12.51
N ILE A 233 -10.23 4.29 -12.03
CA ILE A 233 -10.60 2.90 -12.34
C ILE A 233 -12.05 2.60 -11.95
N LYS A 234 -12.47 2.99 -10.74
CA LYS A 234 -13.84 2.79 -10.27
C LYS A 234 -14.86 3.50 -11.16
N GLN A 235 -14.59 4.75 -11.55
CA GLN A 235 -15.47 5.50 -12.45
C GLN A 235 -15.63 4.79 -13.80
N ARG A 236 -14.53 4.33 -14.40
CA ARG A 236 -14.56 3.60 -15.67
C ARG A 236 -15.33 2.28 -15.56
N LEU A 237 -15.14 1.54 -14.47
CA LEU A 237 -15.90 0.32 -14.20
C LEU A 237 -17.40 0.58 -14.03
N SER A 238 -17.78 1.64 -13.32
CA SER A 238 -19.19 2.05 -13.19
C SER A 238 -19.82 2.42 -14.54
N SER A 239 -19.08 3.14 -15.41
CA SER A 239 -19.55 3.45 -16.76
C SER A 239 -19.74 2.19 -17.62
N LEU A 240 -18.84 1.21 -17.51
CA LEU A 240 -18.96 -0.08 -18.21
C LEU A 240 -20.20 -0.86 -17.76
N ILE A 241 -20.45 -0.91 -16.46
CA ILE A 241 -21.66 -1.54 -15.89
C ILE A 241 -22.92 -0.86 -16.45
N ALA A 242 -22.98 0.48 -16.42
CA ALA A 242 -24.12 1.23 -16.95
C ALA A 242 -24.36 0.96 -18.45
N SER A 243 -23.29 0.84 -19.25
CA SER A 243 -23.41 0.51 -20.68
C SER A 243 -23.77 -0.94 -20.99
N THR A 244 -23.63 -1.85 -20.01
CA THR A 244 -23.97 -3.28 -20.19
C THR A 244 -25.45 -3.54 -19.87
N HIS A 245 -26.08 -2.66 -19.10
CA HIS A 245 -27.49 -2.71 -18.71
C HIS A 245 -28.41 -1.81 -19.55
N ALA A 246 -27.86 -1.09 -20.53
CA ALA A 246 -28.58 -0.24 -21.47
C ALA A 246 -28.77 -0.97 -22.81
#